data_AF-A0A2E3MHB6-F1
#
_entry.id   AF-A0A2E3MHB6-F1
#
_cell.length_a   1.000
_cell.length_b   1.000
_cell.length_c   1.000
_cell.angle_alpha   90.00
_cell.angle_beta   90.00
_cell.angle_gamma   90.00
#
_symmetry.space_group_name_H-M   'P 1'
#
loop_
_entity.id
_entity.type
_entity.pdbx_description
1 polymer ?
#
loop_
_entity_poly.entity_id
_entity_poly.type
_entity_poly.pdbx_seq_one_letter_code
_entity_poly.pdbx_strand_id
1 'polypeptide(L)'
;MTRELNFYEIVRVISDKDDCKAIKNKLFVVRGKVYDDEKHEWLYSASLLEKKGYGEIVSFSASELEATGKEADPNDFMTGESVRVQVDPETGEGKIID
;
A
#
# COMPACT_ATOMS: atom_id res chain seq x y z
N MET A 1 20.36 1.16 4.64
CA MET A 1 19.36 0.36 3.91
C MET A 1 18.03 0.56 4.60
N THR A 2 17.03 1.07 3.88
CA THR A 2 15.66 1.18 4.39
C THR A 2 15.05 -0.21 4.39
N ARG A 3 14.47 -0.63 5.51
CA ARG A 3 13.80 -1.92 5.64
C ARG A 3 12.64 -2.01 4.63
N GLU A 4 12.41 -3.20 4.08
CA GLU A 4 11.19 -3.50 3.33
C GLU A 4 9.96 -3.44 4.24
N LEU A 5 8.92 -2.75 3.80
CA LEU A 5 7.65 -2.64 4.52
C LEU A 5 6.70 -3.75 4.08
N ASN A 6 5.91 -4.26 5.03
CA ASN A 6 4.97 -5.34 4.78
C ASN A 6 3.56 -4.82 4.52
N PHE A 7 2.72 -5.66 3.90
CA PHE A 7 1.29 -5.39 3.80
C PHE A 7 0.70 -5.16 5.19
N TYR A 8 -0.22 -4.21 5.29
CA TYR A 8 -0.88 -3.78 6.52
C TYR A 8 0.03 -3.12 7.57
N GLU A 9 1.32 -2.95 7.30
CA GLU A 9 2.20 -2.20 8.17
C GLU A 9 1.77 -0.73 8.23
N ILE A 10 1.70 -0.17 9.45
CA ILE A 10 1.37 1.22 9.70
C ILE A 10 2.66 2.04 9.60
N VAL A 11 2.65 3.03 8.73
CA VAL A 11 3.79 3.90 8.41
C VAL A 11 3.44 5.36 8.62
N ARG A 12 4.46 6.17 8.89
CA ARG A 12 4.34 7.64 8.95
C ARG A 12 5.01 8.25 7.74
N VAL A 13 4.35 9.22 7.11
CA VAL A 13 4.98 10.02 6.04
C VAL A 13 5.99 10.99 6.64
N ILE A 14 7.26 10.86 6.28
CA ILE A 14 8.36 11.71 6.75
C ILE A 14 8.90 12.66 5.68
N SER A 15 8.47 12.49 4.42
CA SER A 15 8.92 13.29 3.29
C SER A 15 8.71 14.80 3.48
N ASP A 16 9.71 15.58 3.10
CA ASP A 16 9.70 17.04 3.06
C ASP A 16 9.34 17.61 1.68
N LYS A 17 9.05 16.75 0.70
CA LYS A 17 8.62 17.18 -0.64
C LYS A 17 7.32 17.97 -0.56
N ASP A 18 7.17 18.96 -1.43
CA ASP A 18 6.01 19.86 -1.44
C ASP A 18 4.68 19.10 -1.51
N ASP A 19 4.60 18.07 -2.35
CA ASP A 19 3.41 17.24 -2.54
C ASP A 19 3.05 16.43 -1.28
N CYS A 20 4.01 16.20 -0.39
CA CYS A 20 3.80 15.49 0.88
C CYS A 20 3.43 16.42 2.04
N LYS A 21 3.54 17.75 1.90
CA LYS A 21 3.31 18.69 3.02
C LYS A 21 1.96 18.52 3.69
N ALA A 22 0.89 18.27 2.92
CA ALA A 22 -0.46 18.09 3.44
C ALA A 22 -0.68 16.77 4.19
N ILE A 23 0.21 15.79 3.98
CA ILE A 23 0.11 14.43 4.53
C ILE A 23 1.30 14.06 5.43
N LYS A 24 2.27 14.97 5.61
CA LYS A 24 3.41 14.79 6.50
C LYS A 24 2.94 14.46 7.92
N ASN A 25 3.64 13.52 8.56
CA ASN A 25 3.36 12.97 9.89
C ASN A 25 2.03 12.22 10.05
N LYS A 26 1.20 12.14 9.00
CA LYS A 26 0.00 11.30 9.04
C LYS A 26 0.37 9.82 8.92
N LEU A 27 -0.51 8.99 9.48
CA LEU A 27 -0.36 7.54 9.47
C LEU A 27 -1.08 6.94 8.28
N PHE A 28 -0.38 6.06 7.58
CA PHE A 28 -0.88 5.31 6.44
C PHE A 28 -0.70 3.82 6.69
N VAL A 29 -1.46 3.02 5.97
CA VAL A 29 -1.39 1.55 5.99
C VAL A 29 -0.92 1.10 4.62
N VAL A 30 0.14 0.29 4.57
CA VAL A 30 0.64 -0.26 3.31
C VAL A 30 -0.39 -1.24 2.72
N ARG A 31 -0.80 -0.98 1.47
CA ARG A 31 -1.82 -1.73 0.72
C ARG A 31 -1.27 -2.47 -0.48
N GLY A 32 -0.10 -2.05 -0.97
CA GLY A 32 0.58 -2.63 -2.11
C GLY A 32 2.06 -2.29 -2.04
N LYS A 33 2.88 -3.15 -2.66
CA LYS A 33 4.29 -2.88 -2.87
C LYS A 33 4.73 -3.46 -4.20
N VAL A 34 5.67 -2.78 -4.83
CA VAL A 34 6.35 -3.24 -6.05
C VAL A 34 7.81 -2.86 -5.94
N TYR A 35 8.68 -3.73 -6.43
CA TYR A 35 10.09 -3.41 -6.55
C TYR A 35 10.32 -2.74 -7.90
N ASP A 36 10.91 -1.54 -7.90
CA ASP A 36 11.33 -0.82 -9.10
C ASP A 36 12.76 -1.25 -9.42
N ASP A 37 12.91 -2.11 -10.43
CA ASP A 37 14.21 -2.63 -10.86
C ASP A 37 15.14 -1.55 -11.42
N GLU A 38 14.60 -0.47 -12.00
CA GLU A 38 15.40 0.62 -12.56
C GLU A 38 15.98 1.51 -11.46
N LYS A 39 15.19 1.78 -10.41
CA LYS A 39 15.61 2.61 -9.28
C LYS A 39 16.22 1.80 -8.13
N HIS A 40 16.18 0.48 -8.22
CA HIS A 40 16.60 -0.46 -7.16
C HIS A 40 15.97 -0.13 -5.80
N GLU A 41 14.67 0.21 -5.80
CA GLU A 41 13.95 0.57 -4.58
C GLU A 41 12.54 -0.03 -4.53
N TRP A 42 12.04 -0.20 -3.31
CA TRP A 42 10.64 -0.54 -3.09
C TRP A 42 9.77 0.72 -3.19
N LEU A 43 8.69 0.61 -3.97
CA LEU A 43 7.59 1.56 -4.00
C LEU A 43 6.39 0.97 -3.26
N TYR A 44 5.68 1.83 -2.53
CA TYR A 44 4.56 1.43 -1.69
C TYR A 44 3.32 2.22 -2.05
N SER A 45 2.20 1.52 -2.17
CA SER A 45 0.88 2.12 -2.23
C SER A 45 0.24 2.02 -0.86
N ALA A 46 -0.18 3.13 -0.26
CA ALA A 46 -0.70 3.16 1.09
C ALA A 46 -1.95 4.04 1.21
N SER A 47 -2.86 3.67 2.10
CA SER A 47 -4.10 4.40 2.37
C SER A 47 -4.04 5.07 3.75
N LEU A 48 -4.65 6.26 3.89
CA LEU A 48 -4.68 6.97 5.17
C LEU A 48 -5.39 6.13 6.26
N LEU A 49 -4.74 5.93 7.41
CA LEU A 49 -5.24 5.06 8.49
C LEU A 49 -6.60 5.50 9.05
N GLU A 50 -6.84 6.82 9.13
CA GLU A 50 -8.09 7.38 9.66
C GLU A 50 -9.30 7.10 8.76
N LYS A 51 -9.08 6.86 7.46
CA LYS A 51 -10.13 6.50 6.50
C LYS A 51 -10.16 4.99 6.32
N LYS A 52 -10.72 4.27 7.30
CA LYS A 52 -10.96 2.82 7.19
C LYS A 52 -11.80 2.52 5.94
N GLY A 53 -11.43 1.49 5.17
CA GLY A 53 -12.08 1.11 3.91
C GLY A 53 -11.38 1.59 2.63
N TYR A 54 -12.16 1.94 1.59
CA TYR A 54 -11.70 2.37 0.26
C TYR A 54 -11.20 3.83 0.22
N GLY A 55 -10.30 4.18 1.12
CA GLY A 55 -9.65 5.49 1.10
C GLY A 55 -8.81 5.69 -0.17
N GLU A 56 -8.47 6.95 -0.43
CA GLU A 56 -7.50 7.31 -1.47
C GLU A 56 -6.17 6.58 -1.22
N ILE A 57 -5.65 5.92 -2.26
CA ILE A 57 -4.37 5.23 -2.23
C ILE A 57 -3.32 6.17 -2.81
N VAL A 58 -2.26 6.41 -2.04
CA VAL A 58 -1.13 7.27 -2.41
C VAL A 58 0.11 6.40 -2.56
N SER A 59 0.95 6.73 -3.53
CA SER A 59 2.21 6.04 -3.78
C SER A 59 3.39 6.77 -3.13
N PHE A 60 4.32 6.02 -2.56
CA PHE A 60 5.50 6.52 -1.85
C PHE A 60 6.73 5.71 -2.22
N SER A 61 7.91 6.36 -2.25
CA SER A 61 9.18 5.64 -2.19
C SER A 61 9.48 5.19 -0.76
N ALA A 62 10.34 4.17 -0.61
CA ALA A 62 10.74 3.67 0.71
C ALA A 62 11.32 4.78 1.63
N SER A 63 12.03 5.75 1.05
CA SER A 63 12.65 6.88 1.75
C SER A 63 11.67 7.90 2.32
N GLU A 64 10.41 7.86 1.90
CA GLU A 64 9.37 8.80 2.33
C GLU A 64 8.59 8.33 3.54
N LEU A 65 8.84 7.09 3.99
CA LEU A 65 8.07 6.39 4.99
C LEU A 65 8.94 5.97 6.17
N GLU A 66 8.39 6.11 7.37
CA GLU A 66 8.94 5.58 8.61
C GLU A 66 8.01 4.48 9.14
N ALA A 67 8.55 3.28 9.36
CA ALA A 67 7.82 2.18 9.99
C ALA A 67 7.49 2.53 11.44
N THR A 68 6.23 2.34 11.85
CA THR A 68 5.83 2.56 13.26
C THR A 68 5.98 1.32 14.13
N GLY A 69 6.26 0.17 13.54
CA GLY A 69 6.29 -1.13 14.23
C GLY A 69 4.90 -1.68 14.58
N LYS A 70 3.82 -1.05 14.09
CA LYS A 70 2.44 -1.49 14.27
C LYS A 70 1.88 -1.99 12.95
N GLU A 71 0.89 -2.86 13.04
CA GLU A 71 0.13 -3.37 11.89
C GLU A 71 -1.35 -3.06 12.09
N ALA A 72 -2.03 -2.80 10.97
CA ALA A 72 -3.48 -2.66 10.94
C ALA A 72 -4.12 -4.04 10.79
N ASP A 73 -5.36 -4.18 11.26
CA ASP A 73 -6.13 -5.40 11.04
C ASP A 73 -6.53 -5.49 9.55
N PRO A 74 -6.15 -6.56 8.81
CA PRO A 74 -6.56 -6.74 7.42
C PRO A 74 -8.08 -6.70 7.23
N ASN A 75 -8.86 -7.14 8.23
CA ASN A 75 -10.32 -7.18 8.17
C ASN A 75 -10.96 -5.78 8.16
N ASP A 76 -10.26 -4.73 8.61
CA ASP A 76 -10.74 -3.34 8.52
C ASP A 76 -10.89 -2.87 7.05
N PHE A 77 -10.40 -3.66 6.09
CA PHE A 77 -10.32 -3.28 4.68
C PHE A 77 -10.79 -4.36 3.71
N MET A 78 -11.40 -5.43 4.23
CA MET A 78 -12.00 -6.48 3.43
C MET A 78 -13.47 -6.56 3.82
N THR A 79 -14.36 -6.67 2.84
CA THR A 79 -15.78 -6.92 3.10
C THR A 79 -16.06 -8.39 3.45
N GLY A 80 -15.06 -9.26 3.30
CA GLY A 80 -15.20 -10.72 3.41
C GLY A 80 -15.86 -11.36 2.19
N GLU A 81 -16.27 -10.56 1.20
CA GLU A 81 -16.81 -11.05 -0.07
C GLU A 81 -15.69 -11.64 -0.94
N SER A 82 -16.03 -12.68 -1.68
CA SER A 82 -15.11 -13.34 -2.61
C SER A 82 -15.68 -13.31 -4.02
N VAL A 83 -14.84 -13.03 -5.01
CA VAL A 83 -15.17 -13.17 -6.43
C VAL A 83 -14.46 -14.39 -7.01
N ARG A 84 -15.09 -15.04 -7.99
CA ARG A 84 -14.43 -16.06 -8.78
C ARG A 84 -13.78 -15.40 -10.00
N VAL A 85 -12.57 -15.82 -10.31
CA VAL A 85 -11.82 -15.31 -11.45
C VAL A 85 -11.45 -16.49 -12.34
N GLN A 86 -11.87 -16.44 -13.60
CA GLN A 86 -11.33 -17.32 -14.62
C GLN A 86 -10.04 -16.70 -15.17
N VAL A 87 -8.94 -17.43 -15.05
CA VAL A 87 -7.62 -17.00 -15.50
C VAL A 87 -7.32 -17.64 -16.85
N ASP A 88 -6.88 -16.83 -17.80
CA ASP A 88 -6.28 -17.30 -19.04
C ASP A 88 -4.85 -17.81 -18.72
N PRO A 89 -4.55 -19.11 -18.93
CA PRO A 89 -3.26 -19.66 -18.57
C PRO A 89 -2.11 -19.20 -19.48
N GLU A 90 -2.40 -18.67 -20.67
CA GLU A 90 -1.38 -18.20 -21.61
C GLU A 90 -0.95 -16.76 -21.33
N THR A 91 -1.89 -15.89 -21.00
CA THR A 91 -1.63 -14.46 -20.75
C THR A 91 -1.51 -14.10 -19.27
N GLY A 92 -2.10 -14.92 -18.39
CA GLY A 92 -2.26 -14.61 -16.98
C GLY A 92 -3.37 -13.59 -16.68
N GLU A 93 -4.11 -13.12 -17.70
CA GLU A 93 -5.21 -12.19 -17.51
C GLU A 93 -6.43 -12.89 -16.88
N GLY A 94 -7.14 -12.18 -16.00
CA GLY A 94 -8.29 -12.69 -15.28
C GLY A 94 -9.58 -11.95 -15.62
N LYS A 95 -10.69 -12.68 -15.70
CA LYS A 95 -12.05 -12.10 -15.76
C LYS A 95 -12.90 -12.57 -14.58
N ILE A 96 -13.67 -11.66 -14.01
CA ILE A 96 -14.65 -11.99 -12.96
C ILE A 96 -15.75 -12.85 -13.58
N ILE A 97 -16.12 -13.92 -12.88
CA ILE A 97 -17.23 -14.81 -13.22
C ILE A 97 -18.11 -15.03 -11.96
N ASP A 98 -19.38 -15.34 -12.18
CA ASP A 98 -20.33 -15.74 -11.12
C ASP A 98 -20.10 -17.20 -10.65
#